data_AF-A0A957PK54-F1
#
_entry.id   AF-A0A957PK54-F1
#
_cell.length_a   1.000
_cell.length_b   1.000
_cell.length_c   1.000
_cell.angle_alpha   90.00
_cell.angle_beta   90.00
_cell.angle_gamma   90.00
#
_symmetry.space_group_name_H-M   'P 1'
#
loop_
_entity.id
_entity.type
_entity.pdbx_description
1 polymer ?
#
loop_
_entity_poly.entity_id
_entity_poly.type
_entity_poly.pdbx_seq_one_letter_code
_entity_poly.pdbx_strand_id
1 'polypeptide(L)'
;MFNAYFMPIGAALFIFPAVALLVLLPLCVIHYRRFGNIYRLRALAFYAFLLYCLCAFFLTLLPLPVITPDFCDLRAAATQPRLIPFESVRDIGRFAADRGLSMSPAALLRNSAFYQVVFNFLLLMPLGIFLRYLYQIGFGAMVALAVATALFFEVTQLTAVYGLYPCPYRLFDVDDLWLNASGALLGYLVAPLLFFLPDLEQHRPQQTYETIDPARRLAAFVIDVALVQLLVGVATLPLSNVAWSRELLHWAIVAIWFVAVPLLWQGRTLGKRLLRIRLTGADSTNEADGEAMAPGLAQLIVRYAVLLAGPVLISLVFNRFTQPDADGWVEGP
;
A
#
# COMPACT_ATOMS: atom_id res chain seq x y z
N MET A 1 -10.46 18.65 -15.04
CA MET A 1 -9.17 18.86 -14.33
C MET A 1 -8.85 17.72 -13.38
N PHE A 2 -9.77 17.26 -12.51
CA PHE A 2 -9.45 16.25 -11.48
C PHE A 2 -9.16 14.82 -11.99
N ASN A 3 -9.64 14.43 -13.18
CA ASN A 3 -9.38 13.09 -13.74
C ASN A 3 -7.89 12.75 -13.91
N ALA A 4 -7.03 13.76 -14.11
CA ALA A 4 -5.59 13.55 -14.22
C ALA A 4 -4.95 13.08 -12.90
N TYR A 5 -5.57 13.37 -11.75
CA TYR A 5 -5.08 13.00 -10.42
C TYR A 5 -5.72 11.70 -9.89
N PHE A 6 -6.96 11.40 -10.30
CA PHE A 6 -7.65 10.17 -9.87
C PHE A 6 -7.03 8.89 -10.43
N MET A 7 -6.53 8.91 -11.68
CA MET A 7 -5.89 7.72 -12.26
C MET A 7 -4.63 7.28 -11.49
N PRO A 8 -3.67 8.19 -11.17
CA PRO A 8 -2.52 7.85 -10.32
C PRO A 8 -2.91 7.29 -8.95
N ILE A 9 -3.90 7.90 -8.29
CA ILE A 9 -4.39 7.46 -6.97
C ILE A 9 -5.04 6.06 -7.08
N GLY A 10 -5.84 5.82 -8.10
CA GLY A 10 -6.45 4.52 -8.37
C GLY A 10 -5.42 3.43 -8.64
N ALA A 11 -4.38 3.74 -9.44
CA ALA A 11 -3.27 2.82 -9.69
C ALA A 11 -2.50 2.50 -8.40
N ALA A 12 -2.26 3.51 -7.56
CA ALA A 12 -1.61 3.32 -6.25
C ALA A 12 -2.46 2.39 -5.37
N LEU A 13 -3.76 2.66 -5.23
CA LEU A 13 -4.66 1.82 -4.44
C LEU A 13 -4.75 0.37 -4.94
N PHE A 14 -4.64 0.15 -6.25
CA PHE A 14 -4.66 -1.19 -6.85
C PHE A 14 -3.35 -1.97 -6.62
N ILE A 15 -2.20 -1.32 -6.78
CA ILE A 15 -0.87 -1.95 -6.64
C ILE A 15 -0.46 -2.07 -5.16
N PHE A 16 -0.96 -1.17 -4.31
CA PHE A 16 -0.55 -1.05 -2.93
C PHE A 16 -0.72 -2.34 -2.10
N PRO A 17 -1.79 -3.15 -2.21
CA PRO A 17 -1.88 -4.40 -1.48
C PRO A 17 -0.70 -5.34 -1.73
N ALA A 18 -0.21 -5.42 -2.97
CA ALA A 18 0.95 -6.24 -3.33
C ALA A 18 2.26 -5.65 -2.78
N VAL A 19 2.47 -4.34 -2.92
CA VAL A 19 3.66 -3.65 -2.40
C VAL A 19 3.70 -3.68 -0.87
N ALA A 20 2.56 -3.44 -0.23
CA ALA A 20 2.40 -3.59 1.21
C ALA A 20 2.74 -5.02 1.62
N LEU A 21 2.22 -6.05 0.96
CA LEU A 21 2.58 -7.43 1.27
C LEU A 21 4.09 -7.69 1.12
N LEU A 22 4.75 -7.13 0.11
CA LEU A 22 6.17 -7.36 -0.12
C LEU A 22 7.07 -6.63 0.89
N VAL A 23 6.73 -5.38 1.26
CA VAL A 23 7.56 -4.51 2.11
C VAL A 23 7.12 -4.52 3.57
N LEU A 24 5.82 -4.38 3.82
CA LEU A 24 5.26 -4.32 5.17
C LEU A 24 5.40 -5.65 5.88
N LEU A 25 5.18 -6.76 5.17
CA LEU A 25 5.13 -8.06 5.81
C LEU A 25 6.47 -8.49 6.43
N PRO A 26 7.62 -8.39 5.72
CA PRO A 26 8.92 -8.62 6.35
C PRO A 26 9.19 -7.67 7.51
N LEU A 27 8.84 -6.38 7.38
CA LEU A 27 9.06 -5.39 8.43
C LEU A 27 8.20 -5.66 9.67
N CYS A 28 6.92 -6.02 9.50
CA CYS A 28 6.05 -6.45 10.58
C CYS A 28 6.59 -7.71 11.27
N VAL A 29 7.09 -8.68 10.51
CA VAL A 29 7.71 -9.90 11.05
C VAL A 29 8.97 -9.54 11.85
N ILE A 30 9.87 -8.72 11.31
CA ILE A 30 11.11 -8.31 11.99
C ILE A 30 10.79 -7.54 13.27
N HIS A 31 9.91 -6.53 13.19
CA HIS A 31 9.50 -5.72 14.34
C HIS A 31 8.86 -6.59 15.41
N TYR A 32 7.94 -7.48 15.02
CA TYR A 32 7.30 -8.40 15.95
C TYR A 32 8.33 -9.34 16.60
N ARG A 33 9.26 -9.93 15.84
CA ARG A 33 10.26 -10.85 16.40
C ARG A 33 11.23 -10.17 17.35
N ARG A 34 11.51 -8.87 17.14
CA ARG A 34 12.41 -8.08 17.99
C ARG A 34 11.74 -7.54 19.24
N PHE A 35 10.49 -7.08 19.14
CA PHE A 35 9.82 -6.35 20.23
C PHE A 35 8.64 -7.11 20.88
N GLY A 36 8.25 -8.26 20.32
CA GLY A 36 7.19 -9.12 20.87
C GLY A 36 5.77 -8.58 20.69
N ASN A 37 5.59 -7.34 20.24
CA ASN A 37 4.29 -6.77 19.96
C ASN A 37 4.29 -5.93 18.67
N ILE A 38 3.14 -5.93 17.99
CA ILE A 38 2.82 -4.99 16.91
C ILE A 38 1.92 -3.94 17.55
N TYR A 39 2.48 -2.77 17.89
CA TYR A 39 1.64 -1.66 18.32
C TYR A 39 0.76 -1.24 17.12
N ARG A 40 -0.52 -1.61 17.17
CA ARG A 40 -1.45 -1.55 16.03
C ARG A 40 -1.49 -0.18 15.37
N LEU A 41 -1.44 0.88 16.18
CA LEU A 41 -1.47 2.24 15.69
C LEU A 41 -0.18 2.64 14.97
N ARG A 42 1.00 2.26 15.49
CA ARG A 42 2.28 2.50 14.78
C ARG A 42 2.36 1.68 13.49
N ALA A 43 1.82 0.46 13.48
CA ALA A 43 1.71 -0.33 12.26
C ALA A 43 0.76 0.31 11.24
N LEU A 44 -0.40 0.81 11.68
CA LEU A 44 -1.35 1.53 10.84
C LEU A 44 -0.76 2.83 10.28
N ALA A 45 -0.09 3.62 11.12
CA ALA A 45 0.55 4.87 10.70
C ALA A 45 1.70 4.60 9.73
N PHE A 46 2.49 3.55 9.94
CA PHE A 46 3.51 3.11 8.98
C PHE A 46 2.89 2.61 7.66
N TYR A 47 1.76 1.90 7.73
CA TYR A 47 1.01 1.48 6.54
C TYR A 47 0.48 2.68 5.74
N ALA A 48 -0.11 3.66 6.41
CA ALA A 48 -0.55 4.91 5.81
C ALA A 48 0.63 5.67 5.18
N PHE A 49 1.80 5.67 5.84
CA PHE A 49 3.02 6.25 5.30
C PHE A 49 3.49 5.58 4.00
N LEU A 50 3.48 4.25 3.93
CA LEU A 50 3.83 3.52 2.71
C LEU A 50 2.84 3.80 1.56
N LEU A 51 1.54 3.81 1.84
CA LEU A 51 0.53 4.17 0.85
C LEU A 51 0.77 5.59 0.33
N TYR A 52 0.99 6.53 1.25
CA TYR A 52 1.34 7.90 0.93
C TYR A 52 2.55 7.99 -0.01
N CYS A 53 3.66 7.31 0.31
CA CYS A 53 4.86 7.31 -0.54
C CYS A 53 4.57 6.80 -1.94
N LEU A 54 3.77 5.73 -2.07
CA LEU A 54 3.38 5.18 -3.37
C LEU A 54 2.49 6.16 -4.15
N CYS A 55 1.49 6.76 -3.50
CA CYS A 55 0.63 7.78 -4.09
C CYS A 55 1.45 8.98 -4.56
N ALA A 56 2.38 9.47 -3.74
CA ALA A 56 3.22 10.62 -4.08
C ALA A 56 4.09 10.32 -5.31
N PHE A 57 4.74 9.16 -5.35
CA PHE A 57 5.53 8.70 -6.50
C PHE A 57 4.69 8.55 -7.77
N PHE A 58 3.47 8.03 -7.66
CA PHE A 58 2.59 7.88 -8.82
C PHE A 58 2.03 9.22 -9.32
N LEU A 59 1.70 10.15 -8.42
CA LEU A 59 1.25 11.49 -8.81
C LEU A 59 2.35 12.27 -9.55
N THR A 60 3.62 12.04 -9.22
CA THR A 60 4.75 12.67 -9.91
C THR A 60 5.10 12.03 -11.24
N LEU A 61 4.65 10.80 -11.52
CA LEU A 61 4.98 10.07 -12.75
C LEU A 61 3.81 9.89 -13.71
N LEU A 62 2.62 9.51 -13.23
CA LEU A 62 1.49 9.12 -14.08
C LEU A 62 0.69 10.33 -14.58
N PRO A 63 0.19 10.32 -15.82
CA PRO A 63 0.13 9.18 -16.74
C PRO A 63 1.44 8.90 -17.49
N LEU A 64 1.72 7.62 -17.69
CA LEU A 64 2.77 7.17 -18.59
C LEU A 64 2.31 7.32 -20.05
N PRO A 65 3.01 8.10 -20.88
CA PRO A 65 2.63 8.28 -22.28
C PRO A 65 3.03 7.08 -23.15
N VAL A 66 2.33 6.86 -24.26
CA VAL A 66 2.70 5.81 -25.24
C VAL A 66 3.90 6.29 -26.06
N ILE A 67 4.91 5.43 -26.21
CA ILE A 67 6.09 5.71 -27.05
C ILE A 67 5.70 5.59 -28.52
N THR A 68 5.95 6.66 -29.28
CA THR A 68 5.71 6.78 -30.72
C THR A 68 7.01 7.20 -31.42
N PRO A 69 7.14 7.03 -32.75
CA PRO A 69 8.36 7.44 -33.47
C PRO A 69 8.75 8.91 -33.21
N ASP A 70 7.77 9.82 -33.20
CA ASP A 70 7.98 11.26 -32.99
C ASP A 70 7.89 11.66 -31.50
N PHE A 71 8.03 10.71 -30.57
CA PHE A 71 7.75 10.93 -29.15
C PHE A 71 8.52 12.11 -28.55
N CYS A 72 9.81 12.21 -28.88
CA CYS A 72 10.69 13.24 -28.34
C CYS A 72 10.52 14.58 -29.04
N ASP A 73 10.30 14.59 -30.34
CA ASP A 73 10.10 15.84 -31.10
C ASP A 73 8.84 16.58 -30.63
N LEU A 74 7.77 15.83 -30.32
CA LEU A 74 6.52 16.38 -29.77
C LEU A 74 6.67 16.98 -28.35
N ARG A 75 7.76 16.67 -27.63
CA ARG A 75 7.94 17.03 -26.20
C ARG A 75 9.14 17.91 -25.93
N ALA A 76 10.10 17.98 -26.86
CA ALA A 76 11.38 18.65 -26.69
C ALA A 76 11.26 20.09 -26.17
N ALA A 77 10.24 20.85 -26.61
CA ALA A 77 10.01 22.21 -26.14
C ALA A 77 9.32 22.28 -24.76
N ALA A 78 8.42 21.34 -24.46
CA ALA A 78 7.60 21.35 -23.25
C ALA A 78 8.31 20.74 -22.03
N THR A 79 9.39 19.99 -22.25
CA THR A 79 10.11 19.24 -21.19
C THR A 79 11.51 19.76 -20.92
N GLN A 80 11.82 20.99 -21.37
CA GLN A 80 13.07 21.66 -21.00
C GLN A 80 13.09 21.96 -19.49
N PRO A 81 14.22 21.75 -18.80
CA PRO A 81 14.34 22.05 -17.38
C PRO A 81 14.09 23.53 -17.09
N ARG A 82 13.21 23.80 -16.13
CA ARG A 82 12.94 25.15 -15.59
C ARG A 82 13.83 25.39 -14.37
N LEU A 83 14.81 26.27 -14.55
CA LEU A 83 15.82 26.59 -13.54
C LEU A 83 15.64 27.98 -12.93
N ILE A 84 14.74 28.79 -13.49
CA ILE A 84 14.45 30.14 -13.01
C ILE A 84 13.42 30.03 -11.88
N PRO A 85 13.73 30.51 -10.67
CA PRO A 85 12.79 30.44 -9.56
C PRO A 85 11.60 31.39 -9.77
N PHE A 86 10.47 31.00 -9.19
CA PHE A 86 9.17 31.66 -9.20
C PHE A 86 8.50 31.77 -10.58
N GLU A 87 8.87 30.93 -11.55
CA GLU A 87 8.15 30.83 -12.82
C GLU A 87 6.74 30.27 -12.67
N SER A 88 6.54 29.29 -11.79
CA SER A 88 5.21 28.71 -11.52
C SER A 88 4.22 29.77 -11.03
N VAL A 89 4.68 30.75 -10.24
CA VAL A 89 3.86 31.88 -9.79
C VAL A 89 3.58 32.87 -10.92
N ARG A 90 4.57 33.13 -11.78
CA ARG A 90 4.39 33.98 -12.97
C ARG A 90 3.39 33.37 -13.95
N ASP A 91 3.38 32.04 -14.09
CA ASP A 91 2.46 31.31 -14.96
C ASP A 91 1.00 31.44 -14.51
N ILE A 92 0.74 31.57 -13.20
CA ILE A 92 -0.60 31.91 -12.69
C ILE A 92 -1.07 33.24 -13.28
N GLY A 93 -0.21 34.26 -13.25
CA GLY A 93 -0.50 35.60 -13.78
C GLY A 93 -0.66 35.61 -15.31
N ARG A 94 0.21 34.91 -16.04
CA ARG A 94 0.13 34.78 -17.51
C ARG A 94 -1.16 34.09 -17.92
N PHE A 95 -1.50 32.95 -17.29
CA PHE A 95 -2.74 32.23 -17.58
C PHE A 95 -3.98 33.09 -17.31
N ALA A 96 -3.95 33.91 -16.25
CA ALA A 96 -5.04 34.82 -15.96
C ALA A 96 -5.17 35.91 -17.04
N ALA A 97 -4.04 36.52 -17.43
CA ALA A 97 -3.98 37.53 -18.48
C ALA A 97 -4.47 37.00 -19.84
N ASP A 98 -3.96 35.84 -20.28
CA ASP A 98 -4.28 35.24 -21.59
C ASP A 98 -5.75 34.87 -21.72
N ARG A 99 -6.45 34.62 -20.61
CA ARG A 99 -7.87 34.26 -20.57
C ARG A 99 -8.78 35.40 -20.11
N GLY A 100 -8.24 36.60 -19.90
CA GLY A 100 -8.99 37.73 -19.37
C GLY A 100 -9.61 37.47 -17.99
N LEU A 101 -9.04 36.54 -17.21
CA LEU A 101 -9.48 36.22 -15.86
C LEU A 101 -8.92 37.25 -14.89
N SER A 102 -9.73 37.70 -13.94
CA SER A 102 -9.26 38.52 -12.82
C SER A 102 -8.40 37.68 -11.87
N MET A 103 -7.58 38.33 -11.04
CA MET A 103 -6.88 37.67 -9.91
C MET A 103 -7.79 37.49 -8.68
N SER A 104 -9.11 37.41 -8.90
CA SER A 104 -10.06 37.16 -7.81
C SER A 104 -9.95 35.71 -7.31
N PRO A 105 -10.28 35.43 -6.04
CA PRO A 105 -10.25 34.06 -5.50
C PRO A 105 -11.06 33.05 -6.34
N ALA A 106 -12.22 33.46 -6.86
CA ALA A 106 -13.07 32.62 -7.70
C ALA A 106 -12.43 32.28 -9.06
N ALA A 107 -11.61 33.18 -9.60
CA ALA A 107 -10.91 32.98 -10.87
C ALA A 107 -9.64 32.12 -10.69
N LEU A 108 -8.94 32.21 -9.55
CA LEU A 108 -7.83 31.32 -9.22
C LEU A 108 -8.26 29.85 -9.14
N LEU A 109 -9.47 29.57 -8.65
CA LEU A 109 -10.06 28.22 -8.65
C LEU A 109 -10.35 27.68 -10.07
N ARG A 110 -10.25 28.51 -11.11
CA ARG A 110 -10.36 28.09 -12.51
C ARG A 110 -9.00 28.02 -13.21
N ASN A 111 -7.92 28.35 -12.51
CA ASN A 111 -6.57 28.40 -13.03
C ASN A 111 -5.83 27.08 -12.74
N SER A 112 -5.40 26.38 -13.79
CA SER A 112 -4.68 25.11 -13.63
C SER A 112 -3.29 25.29 -13.03
N ALA A 113 -2.60 26.40 -13.31
CA ALA A 113 -1.28 26.70 -12.73
C ALA A 113 -1.37 26.93 -11.21
N PHE A 114 -2.49 27.49 -10.73
CA PHE A 114 -2.74 27.62 -9.29
C PHE A 114 -2.80 26.25 -8.60
N TYR A 115 -3.51 25.28 -9.20
CA TYR A 115 -3.58 23.92 -8.65
C TYR A 115 -2.25 23.19 -8.69
N GLN A 116 -1.40 23.43 -9.69
CA GLN A 116 -0.05 22.86 -9.74
C GLN A 116 0.77 23.33 -8.52
N VAL A 117 0.80 24.63 -8.24
CA VAL A 117 1.50 25.19 -7.08
C VAL A 117 0.97 24.62 -5.76
N VAL A 118 -0.36 24.61 -5.60
CA VAL A 118 -1.00 24.09 -4.38
C VAL A 118 -0.73 22.60 -4.20
N PHE A 119 -0.87 21.78 -5.25
CA PHE A 119 -0.68 20.35 -5.12
C PHE A 119 0.78 19.95 -4.94
N ASN A 120 1.74 20.64 -5.57
CA ASN A 120 3.16 20.41 -5.28
C ASN A 120 3.50 20.79 -3.84
N PHE A 121 2.92 21.86 -3.31
CA PHE A 121 3.06 22.17 -1.88
C PHE A 121 2.45 21.09 -0.98
N LEU A 122 1.23 20.63 -1.29
CA LEU A 122 0.56 19.62 -0.46
C LEU A 122 1.17 18.22 -0.60
N LEU A 123 1.85 17.92 -1.72
CA LEU A 123 2.35 16.60 -2.05
C LEU A 123 3.29 16.06 -0.96
N LEU A 124 4.27 16.83 -0.52
CA LEU A 124 5.21 16.41 0.54
C LEU A 124 4.82 16.86 1.95
N MET A 125 3.71 17.57 2.14
CA MET A 125 3.25 17.94 3.49
C MET A 125 3.07 16.72 4.41
N PRO A 126 2.44 15.60 3.98
CA PRO A 126 2.34 14.41 4.82
C PRO A 126 3.69 13.81 5.19
N LEU A 127 4.73 13.93 4.34
CA LEU A 127 6.08 13.46 4.66
C LEU A 127 6.57 14.10 5.97
N GLY A 128 6.47 15.42 6.10
CA GLY A 128 6.87 16.12 7.32
C GLY A 128 6.12 15.65 8.56
N ILE A 129 4.81 15.42 8.43
CA ILE A 129 3.97 14.87 9.51
C ILE A 129 4.49 13.49 9.92
N PHE A 130 4.66 12.58 8.97
CA PHE A 130 5.11 11.21 9.25
C PHE A 130 6.52 11.17 9.84
N LEU A 131 7.47 11.95 9.30
CA LEU A 131 8.84 11.98 9.82
C LEU A 131 8.90 12.48 11.28
N ARG A 132 8.05 13.44 11.65
CA ARG A 132 7.95 13.90 13.04
C ARG A 132 7.19 12.91 13.92
N TYR A 133 6.05 12.40 13.46
CA TYR A 133 5.15 11.56 14.24
C TYR A 133 5.67 10.13 14.45
N LEU A 134 6.13 9.46 13.38
CA LEU A 134 6.58 8.06 13.45
C LEU A 134 8.01 7.89 13.96
N TYR A 135 8.87 8.86 13.65
CA TYR A 135 10.32 8.72 13.76
C TYR A 135 10.98 9.82 14.61
N GLN A 136 10.22 10.83 15.03
CA GLN A 136 10.71 11.96 15.85
C GLN A 136 11.99 12.61 15.28
N ILE A 137 12.12 12.65 13.95
CA ILE A 137 13.32 13.17 13.29
C ILE A 137 13.53 14.64 13.66
N GLY A 138 14.80 15.04 13.85
CA GLY A 138 15.18 16.43 14.11
C GLY A 138 15.02 17.33 12.88
N PHE A 139 14.88 18.63 13.09
CA PHE A 139 14.57 19.60 12.02
C PHE A 139 15.52 19.52 10.82
N GLY A 140 16.84 19.53 11.04
CA GLY A 140 17.83 19.50 9.95
C GLY A 140 17.75 18.22 9.10
N ALA A 141 17.57 17.06 9.75
CA ALA A 141 17.42 15.79 9.05
C ALA A 141 16.08 15.70 8.29
N MET A 142 15.00 16.29 8.83
CA MET A 142 13.73 16.41 8.12
C MET A 142 13.88 17.25 6.86
N VAL A 143 14.51 18.43 6.95
CA VAL A 143 14.74 19.31 5.79
C VAL A 143 15.57 18.60 4.74
N ALA A 144 16.66 17.93 5.15
CA ALA A 144 17.50 17.15 4.23
C ALA A 144 16.71 16.04 3.52
N LEU A 145 15.88 15.28 4.25
CA LEU A 145 15.03 14.25 3.65
C LEU A 145 13.96 14.82 2.73
N ALA A 146 13.36 15.96 3.07
CA ALA A 146 12.37 16.64 2.24
C ALA A 146 12.98 17.09 0.91
N VAL A 147 14.14 17.77 0.96
CA VAL A 147 14.88 18.19 -0.23
C VAL A 147 15.34 16.99 -1.05
N ALA A 148 15.88 15.94 -0.41
CA ALA A 148 16.29 14.74 -1.10
C ALA A 148 15.11 14.02 -1.79
N THR A 149 13.93 14.01 -1.16
CA THR A 149 12.72 13.40 -1.74
C THR A 149 12.19 14.22 -2.91
N ALA A 150 12.14 15.55 -2.77
CA ALA A 150 11.77 16.43 -3.88
C ALA A 150 12.74 16.28 -5.05
N LEU A 151 14.05 16.28 -4.77
CA LEU A 151 15.09 16.07 -5.79
C LEU A 151 14.98 14.70 -6.44
N PHE A 152 14.66 13.66 -5.68
CA PHE A 152 14.41 12.32 -6.22
C PHE A 152 13.30 12.34 -7.28
N PHE A 153 12.18 13.04 -7.04
CA PHE A 153 11.12 13.15 -8.05
C PHE A 153 11.57 13.90 -9.29
N GLU A 154 12.18 15.07 -9.12
CA GLU A 154 12.65 15.90 -10.23
C GLU A 154 13.73 15.19 -11.07
N VAL A 155 14.68 14.51 -10.43
CA VAL A 155 15.70 13.71 -11.13
C VAL A 155 15.06 12.53 -11.87
N THR A 156 14.06 11.88 -11.28
CA THR A 156 13.33 10.80 -11.96
C THR A 156 12.68 11.32 -13.24
N GLN A 157 12.09 12.51 -13.22
CA GLN A 157 11.47 13.12 -14.39
C GLN A 157 12.50 13.58 -15.43
N LEU A 158 13.55 14.27 -14.98
CA LEU A 158 14.66 14.76 -15.82
C LEU A 158 15.38 13.64 -16.55
N THR A 159 15.49 12.47 -15.93
CA THR A 159 16.14 11.28 -16.51
C THR A 159 15.18 10.38 -17.26
N ALA A 160 13.92 10.81 -17.50
CA ALA A 160 12.92 10.02 -18.19
C ALA A 160 12.68 8.65 -17.54
N VAL A 161 12.57 8.65 -16.20
CA VAL A 161 12.53 7.46 -15.35
C VAL A 161 13.79 6.61 -15.54
N TYR A 162 14.96 7.22 -15.34
CA TYR A 162 16.26 6.58 -15.45
C TYR A 162 16.51 5.88 -16.80
N GLY A 163 16.02 6.50 -17.88
CA GLY A 163 16.17 6.00 -19.25
C GLY A 163 15.15 4.95 -19.67
N LEU A 164 14.11 4.67 -18.87
CA LEU A 164 13.00 3.82 -19.32
C LEU A 164 12.20 4.45 -20.46
N TYR A 165 12.21 5.78 -20.57
CA TYR A 165 11.68 6.53 -21.70
C TYR A 165 12.82 7.15 -22.53
N PRO A 166 12.62 7.33 -23.84
CA PRO A 166 13.67 7.85 -24.73
C PRO A 166 14.06 9.30 -24.42
N CYS A 167 13.17 10.07 -23.81
CA CYS A 167 13.39 11.44 -23.36
C CYS A 167 12.37 11.82 -22.27
N PRO A 168 12.61 12.91 -21.52
CA PRO A 168 11.68 13.38 -20.49
C PRO A 168 10.29 13.64 -21.07
N TYR A 169 9.25 13.22 -20.35
CA TYR A 169 7.85 13.51 -20.68
C TYR A 169 7.15 14.37 -19.62
N ARG A 170 7.87 14.70 -18.55
CA ARG A 170 7.58 15.76 -17.60
C ARG A 170 8.79 16.66 -17.50
N LEU A 171 8.55 17.93 -17.18
CA LEU A 171 9.61 18.91 -17.02
C LEU A 171 10.17 18.85 -15.60
N PHE A 172 11.47 19.11 -15.47
CA PHE A 172 12.10 19.41 -14.19
C PHE A 172 11.79 20.85 -13.81
N ASP A 173 11.31 21.11 -12.59
CA ASP A 173 11.02 22.46 -12.11
C ASP A 173 11.68 22.75 -10.75
N VAL A 174 12.52 23.79 -10.70
CA VAL A 174 13.12 24.24 -9.44
C VAL A 174 12.08 24.75 -8.45
N ASP A 175 10.94 25.27 -8.92
CA ASP A 175 9.85 25.71 -8.04
C ASP A 175 9.19 24.53 -7.34
N ASP A 176 9.09 23.39 -8.02
CA ASP A 176 8.52 22.17 -7.45
C ASP A 176 9.39 21.66 -6.31
N LEU A 177 10.72 21.80 -6.38
CA LEU A 177 11.62 21.48 -5.26
C LEU A 177 11.30 22.32 -4.01
N TRP A 178 11.21 23.64 -4.18
CA TRP A 178 10.96 24.55 -3.08
C TRP A 178 9.55 24.39 -2.50
N LEU A 179 8.54 24.21 -3.35
CA LEU A 179 7.15 23.99 -2.93
C LEU A 179 7.02 22.69 -2.13
N ASN A 180 7.55 21.59 -2.66
CA ASN A 180 7.55 20.30 -1.99
C ASN A 180 8.28 20.37 -0.64
N ALA A 181 9.49 20.92 -0.61
CA ALA A 181 10.27 21.06 0.63
C ALA A 181 9.56 21.96 1.67
N SER A 182 8.94 23.06 1.22
CA SER A 182 8.16 23.96 2.08
C SER A 182 6.89 23.29 2.61
N GLY A 183 6.24 22.48 1.77
CA GLY A 183 5.12 21.63 2.16
C GLY A 183 5.47 20.68 3.30
N ALA A 184 6.57 19.93 3.11
CA ALA A 184 7.10 19.03 4.14
C ALA A 184 7.45 19.77 5.44
N LEU A 185 8.08 20.94 5.33
CA LEU A 185 8.36 21.79 6.48
C LEU A 185 7.06 22.17 7.23
N LEU A 186 6.02 22.63 6.52
CA LEU A 186 4.76 22.96 7.16
C LEU A 186 4.13 21.74 7.84
N GLY A 187 4.14 20.58 7.17
CA GLY A 187 3.66 19.33 7.75
C GLY A 187 4.40 18.96 9.04
N TYR A 188 5.72 19.11 9.06
CA TYR A 188 6.54 18.88 10.25
C TYR A 188 6.20 19.84 11.40
N LEU A 189 5.95 21.12 11.09
CA LEU A 189 5.58 22.15 12.08
C LEU A 189 4.16 21.95 12.62
N VAL A 190 3.24 21.44 11.82
CA VAL A 190 1.85 21.18 12.20
C VAL A 190 1.70 19.84 12.92
N ALA A 191 2.62 18.88 12.74
CA ALA A 191 2.55 17.56 13.36
C ALA A 191 2.27 17.58 14.88
N PRO A 192 2.89 18.47 15.70
CA PRO A 192 2.58 18.57 17.13
C PRO A 192 1.15 19.07 17.44
N LEU A 193 0.53 19.79 16.50
CA LEU A 193 -0.87 20.25 16.62
C LEU A 193 -1.87 19.12 16.39
N LEU A 194 -1.42 17.96 15.90
CA LEU A 194 -2.23 16.75 15.76
C LEU A 194 -2.30 15.99 17.09
N PHE A 195 -2.56 16.72 18.19
CA PHE A 195 -2.59 16.20 19.56
C PHE A 195 -3.66 15.12 19.79
N PHE A 196 -4.63 15.00 18.88
CA PHE A 196 -5.63 13.93 18.87
C PHE A 196 -5.05 12.58 18.42
N LEU A 197 -3.88 12.56 17.79
CA LEU A 197 -3.18 11.32 17.46
C LEU A 197 -2.53 10.75 18.72
N PRO A 198 -2.73 9.46 19.04
CA PRO A 198 -2.12 8.87 20.22
C PRO A 198 -0.59 8.87 20.16
N ASP A 199 0.05 9.06 21.31
CA ASP A 199 1.50 8.97 21.44
C ASP A 199 1.96 7.51 21.24
N LEU A 200 2.82 7.32 20.24
CA LEU A 200 3.35 6.02 19.83
C LEU A 200 4.41 5.48 20.80
N GLU A 201 5.00 6.31 21.67
CA GLU A 201 6.01 5.88 22.65
C GLU A 201 5.42 5.50 24.01
N GLN A 202 4.38 6.20 24.45
CA GLN A 202 3.76 5.96 25.77
C GLN A 202 2.99 4.64 25.85
N HIS A 203 2.50 4.12 24.73
CA HIS A 203 1.65 2.92 24.70
C HIS A 203 2.42 1.62 24.44
N ARG A 204 3.68 1.51 24.86
CA ARG A 204 4.41 0.24 24.80
C ARG A 204 3.67 -0.76 25.69
N PRO A 205 2.97 -1.76 25.14
CA PRO A 205 2.08 -2.59 25.93
C PRO A 205 2.90 -3.41 26.93
N GLN A 206 2.55 -3.28 28.21
CA GLN A 206 2.96 -4.25 29.23
C GLN A 206 2.39 -5.62 28.79
N GLN A 207 3.27 -6.60 28.75
CA GLN A 207 3.01 -7.91 28.18
C GLN A 207 2.03 -8.71 29.06
N THR A 208 0.73 -8.58 28.80
CA THR A 208 -0.28 -9.50 29.37
C THR A 208 -0.79 -10.40 28.24
N TYR A 209 -0.06 -11.49 27.98
CA TYR A 209 -0.42 -12.44 26.93
C TYR A 209 -1.39 -13.48 27.46
N GLU A 210 -2.70 -13.18 27.43
CA GLU A 210 -3.72 -14.22 27.62
C GLU A 210 -4.29 -14.72 26.29
N THR A 211 -4.27 -13.90 25.23
CA THR A 211 -4.79 -14.30 23.90
C THR A 211 -3.94 -13.77 22.74
N ILE A 212 -3.78 -14.59 21.68
CA ILE A 212 -3.09 -14.16 20.45
C ILE A 212 -3.98 -13.16 19.70
N ASP A 213 -3.47 -11.95 19.46
CA ASP A 213 -4.14 -10.87 18.73
C ASP A 213 -4.72 -11.32 17.37
N PRO A 214 -6.00 -11.04 17.07
CA PRO A 214 -6.61 -11.29 15.76
C PRO A 214 -5.79 -10.75 14.57
N ALA A 215 -5.18 -9.57 14.70
CA ALA A 215 -4.35 -9.00 13.63
C ALA A 215 -3.10 -9.85 13.35
N ARG A 216 -2.50 -10.42 14.39
CA ARG A 216 -1.35 -11.33 14.28
C ARG A 216 -1.76 -12.66 13.65
N ARG A 217 -2.97 -13.17 13.95
CA ARG A 217 -3.54 -14.36 13.30
C ARG A 217 -3.81 -14.11 11.81
N LEU A 218 -4.42 -12.97 11.49
CA LEU A 218 -4.69 -12.55 10.12
C LEU A 218 -3.38 -12.38 9.33
N ALA A 219 -2.37 -11.73 9.91
CA ALA A 219 -1.06 -11.58 9.28
C ALA A 219 -0.44 -12.96 8.98
N ALA A 220 -0.44 -13.90 9.93
CA ALA A 220 0.08 -15.26 9.69
C ALA A 220 -0.67 -15.96 8.55
N PHE A 221 -2.00 -15.80 8.51
CA PHE A 221 -2.83 -16.37 7.45
C PHE A 221 -2.53 -15.75 6.08
N VAL A 222 -2.42 -14.43 5.99
CA VAL A 222 -2.05 -13.73 4.75
C VAL A 222 -0.68 -14.17 4.24
N ILE A 223 0.30 -14.39 5.13
CA ILE A 223 1.61 -14.97 4.76
C ILE A 223 1.43 -16.36 4.15
N ASP A 224 0.68 -17.23 4.85
CA ASP A 224 0.46 -18.59 4.39
C ASP A 224 -0.23 -18.61 3.02
N VAL A 225 -1.27 -17.81 2.83
CA VAL A 225 -1.98 -17.69 1.54
C VAL A 225 -1.05 -17.17 0.46
N ALA A 226 -0.29 -16.10 0.71
CA ALA A 226 0.65 -15.55 -0.27
C ALA A 226 1.70 -16.56 -0.72
N LEU A 227 2.28 -17.32 0.23
CA LEU A 227 3.24 -18.38 -0.07
C LEU A 227 2.61 -19.52 -0.86
N VAL A 228 1.38 -19.93 -0.50
CA VAL A 228 0.63 -20.95 -1.25
C VAL A 228 0.36 -20.48 -2.67
N GLN A 229 -0.11 -19.25 -2.89
CA GLN A 229 -0.38 -18.74 -4.23
C GLN A 229 0.90 -18.61 -5.06
N LEU A 230 2.02 -18.22 -4.44
CA LEU A 230 3.33 -18.24 -5.11
C LEU A 230 3.72 -19.65 -5.54
N LEU A 231 3.56 -20.65 -4.66
CA LEU A 231 3.87 -22.05 -4.96
C LEU A 231 2.97 -22.62 -6.06
N VAL A 232 1.67 -22.36 -5.99
CA VAL A 232 0.71 -22.75 -7.04
C VAL A 232 1.09 -22.08 -8.36
N GLY A 233 1.38 -20.78 -8.35
CA GLY A 233 1.79 -20.06 -9.55
C GLY A 233 3.00 -20.70 -10.22
N VAL A 234 4.06 -20.97 -9.46
CA VAL A 234 5.27 -21.63 -9.98
C VAL A 234 4.99 -23.06 -10.44
N ALA A 235 4.25 -23.85 -9.66
CA ALA A 235 3.97 -25.25 -9.96
C ALA A 235 3.03 -25.45 -11.17
N THR A 236 2.21 -24.44 -11.48
CA THR A 236 1.27 -24.48 -12.61
C THR A 236 1.82 -23.88 -13.92
N LEU A 237 2.99 -23.20 -13.89
CA LEU A 237 3.69 -22.73 -15.10
C LEU A 237 3.81 -23.80 -16.22
N PRO A 238 4.22 -25.05 -15.95
CA PRO A 238 4.32 -26.09 -16.98
C PRO A 238 2.97 -26.68 -17.41
N LEU A 239 1.87 -26.35 -16.71
CA LEU A 239 0.53 -26.91 -16.92
C LEU A 239 -0.43 -25.90 -17.59
N SER A 240 0.13 -24.88 -18.25
CA SER A 240 -0.60 -23.71 -18.77
C SER A 240 -1.70 -24.01 -19.81
N ASN A 241 -1.81 -25.26 -20.31
CA ASN A 241 -2.79 -25.67 -21.32
C ASN A 241 -3.86 -26.66 -20.81
N VAL A 242 -3.83 -27.08 -19.54
CA VAL A 242 -4.79 -28.08 -19.02
C VAL A 242 -5.45 -27.51 -17.75
N ALA A 243 -6.73 -27.12 -17.85
CA ALA A 243 -7.44 -26.44 -16.75
C ALA A 243 -7.67 -27.38 -15.55
N TRP A 244 -8.14 -28.60 -15.80
CA TRP A 244 -8.45 -29.58 -14.75
C TRP A 244 -7.23 -29.98 -13.90
N SER A 245 -6.05 -30.12 -14.50
CA SER A 245 -4.84 -30.46 -13.75
C SER A 245 -4.35 -29.30 -12.88
N ARG A 246 -4.58 -28.04 -13.30
CA ARG A 246 -4.25 -26.85 -12.50
C ARG A 246 -5.12 -26.72 -11.26
N GLU A 247 -6.43 -26.92 -11.39
CA GLU A 247 -7.35 -26.86 -10.26
C GLU A 247 -7.06 -27.97 -9.23
N LEU A 248 -6.85 -29.22 -9.70
CA LEU A 248 -6.49 -30.33 -8.80
C LEU A 248 -5.17 -30.05 -8.07
N LEU A 249 -4.16 -29.53 -8.79
CA LEU A 249 -2.87 -29.18 -8.19
C LEU A 249 -3.00 -28.03 -7.18
N HIS A 250 -3.81 -27.01 -7.47
CA HIS A 250 -4.12 -25.93 -6.54
C HIS A 250 -4.66 -26.46 -5.21
N TRP A 251 -5.73 -27.26 -5.27
CA TRP A 251 -6.35 -27.81 -4.06
C TRP A 251 -5.45 -28.81 -3.33
N ALA A 252 -4.64 -29.57 -4.04
CA ALA A 252 -3.63 -30.44 -3.43
C ALA A 252 -2.59 -29.63 -2.65
N ILE A 253 -2.04 -28.55 -3.22
CA ILE A 253 -1.06 -27.68 -2.54
C ILE A 253 -1.70 -27.02 -1.31
N VAL A 254 -2.93 -26.51 -1.43
CA VAL A 254 -3.68 -25.91 -0.32
C VAL A 254 -3.87 -26.93 0.82
N ALA A 255 -4.31 -28.15 0.50
CA ALA A 255 -4.51 -29.21 1.49
C ALA A 255 -3.19 -29.63 2.16
N ILE A 256 -2.11 -29.79 1.39
CA ILE A 256 -0.79 -30.10 1.94
C ILE A 256 -0.34 -28.97 2.89
N TRP A 257 -0.48 -27.71 2.48
CA TRP A 257 0.00 -26.57 3.28
C TRP A 257 -0.78 -26.34 4.57
N PHE A 258 -2.11 -26.46 4.53
CA PHE A 258 -2.95 -26.14 5.68
C PHE A 258 -3.31 -27.36 6.53
N VAL A 259 -3.21 -28.57 6.01
CA VAL A 259 -3.50 -29.81 6.76
C VAL A 259 -2.22 -30.60 7.04
N ALA A 260 -1.48 -31.02 6.02
CA ALA A 260 -0.32 -31.89 6.21
C ALA A 260 0.83 -31.19 6.94
N VAL A 261 1.19 -29.96 6.55
CA VAL A 261 2.29 -29.21 7.18
C VAL A 261 2.03 -28.97 8.68
N PRO A 262 0.85 -28.49 9.13
CA PRO A 262 0.57 -28.34 10.56
C PRO A 262 0.54 -29.66 11.32
N LEU A 263 0.14 -30.79 10.72
CA LEU A 263 0.25 -32.09 11.38
C LEU A 263 1.71 -32.46 11.64
N LEU A 264 2.57 -32.27 10.64
CA LEU A 264 4.00 -32.59 10.75
C LEU A 264 4.76 -31.59 11.64
N TRP A 265 4.34 -30.33 11.68
CA TRP A 265 5.01 -29.23 12.40
C TRP A 265 4.28 -28.83 13.68
N GLN A 266 3.53 -29.76 14.29
CA GLN A 266 2.90 -29.59 15.60
C GLN A 266 2.00 -28.33 15.72
N GLY A 267 1.15 -28.11 14.73
CA GLY A 267 0.20 -27.00 14.64
C GLY A 267 0.78 -25.73 14.02
N ARG A 268 1.92 -25.79 13.33
CA ARG A 268 2.60 -24.61 12.74
C ARG A 268 2.64 -24.69 11.22
N THR A 269 2.37 -23.58 10.57
CA THR A 269 2.74 -23.30 9.16
C THR A 269 3.92 -22.32 9.13
N LEU A 270 4.46 -22.01 7.96
CA LEU A 270 5.54 -21.01 7.84
C LEU A 270 5.12 -19.63 8.36
N GLY A 271 3.95 -19.12 7.98
CA GLY A 271 3.44 -17.84 8.46
C GLY A 271 3.25 -17.83 9.99
N LYS A 272 2.70 -18.91 10.54
CA LYS A 272 2.56 -19.08 11.99
C LYS A 272 3.91 -19.14 12.69
N ARG A 273 4.90 -19.85 12.14
CA ARG A 273 6.25 -19.93 12.71
C ARG A 273 6.95 -18.58 12.73
N LEU A 274 6.84 -17.80 11.64
CA LEU A 274 7.40 -16.45 11.56
C LEU A 274 6.85 -15.53 12.65
N LEU A 275 5.55 -15.64 12.93
CA LEU A 275 4.87 -14.86 13.96
C LEU A 275 4.76 -15.58 15.31
N ARG A 276 5.52 -16.66 15.57
CA ARG A 276 5.52 -17.43 16.83
C ARG A 276 4.14 -17.92 17.29
N ILE A 277 3.25 -18.27 16.35
CA ILE A 277 1.92 -18.85 16.60
C ILE A 277 2.03 -20.37 16.55
N ARG A 278 1.33 -21.06 17.45
CA ARG A 278 1.10 -22.51 17.42
C ARG A 278 -0.40 -22.74 17.51
N LEU A 279 -0.95 -23.56 16.63
CA LEU A 279 -2.31 -24.06 16.80
C LEU A 279 -2.32 -25.09 17.91
N THR A 280 -3.30 -25.02 18.79
CA THR A 280 -3.57 -26.00 19.84
C THR A 280 -4.85 -26.76 19.52
N GLY A 281 -4.91 -28.01 19.95
CA GLY A 281 -6.12 -28.83 19.87
C GLY A 281 -7.22 -28.33 20.80
N ALA A 282 -8.47 -28.68 20.48
CA ALA A 282 -9.62 -28.35 21.33
C ALA A 282 -9.65 -29.20 22.62
N ASP A 283 -9.05 -30.38 22.57
CA ASP A 283 -9.00 -31.34 23.68
C ASP A 283 -7.54 -31.47 24.17
N SER A 284 -7.36 -31.39 25.48
CA SER A 284 -6.14 -31.55 26.30
C SER A 284 -5.19 -30.35 26.45
N THR A 285 -5.36 -29.66 27.58
CA THR A 285 -4.22 -29.48 28.50
C THR A 285 -3.81 -30.88 28.98
N ASN A 286 -2.61 -31.34 28.65
CA ASN A 286 -2.03 -32.44 29.42
C ASN A 286 -1.76 -31.89 30.83
N GLU A 287 -2.53 -32.33 31.82
CA GLU A 287 -2.36 -31.99 33.25
C GLU A 287 -1.00 -32.41 33.83
N ALA A 288 -0.16 -33.11 33.05
CA ALA A 288 1.17 -33.53 33.48
C ALA A 288 2.29 -32.49 33.24
N ASP A 289 2.21 -31.65 32.19
CA ASP A 289 3.34 -30.78 31.78
C ASP A 289 2.94 -29.32 31.43
N GLY A 290 1.65 -28.97 31.48
CA GLY A 290 1.19 -27.60 31.18
C GLY A 290 1.35 -27.15 29.71
N GLU A 291 1.84 -28.01 28.81
CA GLU A 291 1.92 -27.72 27.37
C GLU A 291 0.64 -28.13 26.63
N ALA A 292 0.07 -27.20 25.86
CA ALA A 292 -1.10 -27.45 25.03
C ALA A 292 -0.79 -28.38 23.84
N MET A 293 -1.64 -29.39 23.63
CA MET A 293 -1.45 -30.40 22.58
C MET A 293 -1.68 -29.84 21.18
N ALA A 294 -1.01 -30.42 20.16
CA ALA A 294 -1.19 -30.05 18.77
C ALA A 294 -2.57 -30.51 18.23
N PRO A 295 -3.17 -29.80 17.25
CA PRO A 295 -4.47 -30.15 16.70
C PRO A 295 -4.45 -31.44 15.88
N GLY A 296 -5.52 -32.22 15.97
CA GLY A 296 -5.71 -33.43 15.17
C GLY A 296 -6.13 -33.14 13.71
N LEU A 297 -6.08 -34.18 12.86
CA LEU A 297 -6.42 -34.11 11.43
C LEU A 297 -7.83 -33.53 11.20
N ALA A 298 -8.83 -34.05 11.90
CA ALA A 298 -10.23 -33.60 11.77
C ALA A 298 -10.40 -32.12 12.15
N GLN A 299 -9.71 -31.67 13.21
CA GLN A 299 -9.76 -30.27 13.66
C GLN A 299 -9.14 -29.33 12.61
N LEU A 300 -8.05 -29.74 11.96
CA LEU A 300 -7.43 -28.95 10.90
C LEU A 300 -8.30 -28.90 9.64
N ILE A 301 -8.86 -30.03 9.21
CA ILE A 301 -9.76 -30.09 8.04
C ILE A 301 -10.96 -29.18 8.26
N VAL A 302 -11.67 -29.31 9.39
CA VAL A 302 -12.85 -28.48 9.68
C VAL A 302 -12.47 -27.00 9.72
N ARG A 303 -11.39 -26.65 10.42
CA ARG A 303 -10.95 -25.27 10.57
C ARG A 303 -10.65 -24.60 9.23
N TYR A 304 -9.89 -25.26 8.36
CA TYR A 304 -9.50 -24.67 7.08
C TYR A 304 -10.56 -24.82 6.00
N ALA A 305 -11.41 -25.85 6.06
CA ALA A 305 -12.59 -25.93 5.21
C ALA A 305 -13.49 -24.70 5.43
N VAL A 306 -13.79 -24.34 6.68
CA VAL A 306 -14.57 -23.13 7.00
C VAL A 306 -13.85 -21.86 6.54
N LEU A 307 -12.54 -21.77 6.77
CA LEU A 307 -11.78 -20.56 6.53
C LEU A 307 -11.50 -20.29 5.03
N LEU A 308 -11.41 -21.35 4.22
CA LEU A 308 -11.19 -21.27 2.77
C LEU A 308 -12.49 -21.30 1.97
N ALA A 309 -13.50 -22.06 2.41
CA ALA A 309 -14.81 -22.09 1.75
C ALA A 309 -15.69 -20.91 2.13
N GLY A 310 -15.51 -20.31 3.31
CA GLY A 310 -16.31 -19.17 3.79
C GLY A 310 -16.39 -18.01 2.81
N PRO A 311 -15.27 -17.49 2.26
CA PRO A 311 -15.29 -16.43 1.25
C PRO A 311 -16.04 -16.81 -0.04
N VAL A 312 -15.94 -18.07 -0.48
CA VAL A 312 -16.62 -18.59 -1.68
C VAL A 312 -18.13 -18.75 -1.41
N LEU A 313 -18.51 -19.24 -0.23
CA LEU A 313 -19.91 -19.33 0.18
C LEU A 313 -20.55 -17.95 0.32
N ILE A 314 -19.84 -16.98 0.92
CA ILE A 314 -20.29 -15.59 1.04
C ILE A 314 -20.45 -14.97 -0.35
N SER A 315 -19.50 -15.19 -1.28
CA SER A 315 -19.61 -14.65 -2.63
C SER A 315 -20.74 -15.29 -3.44
N LEU A 316 -20.96 -16.61 -3.31
CA LEU A 316 -22.08 -17.30 -3.95
C LEU A 316 -23.43 -16.83 -3.42
N VAL A 317 -23.55 -16.66 -2.10
CA VAL A 317 -24.76 -16.12 -1.46
C VAL A 317 -24.99 -14.67 -1.91
N PHE A 318 -23.95 -13.83 -1.87
CA PHE A 318 -24.04 -12.44 -2.29
C PHE A 318 -24.39 -12.32 -3.78
N ASN A 319 -23.78 -13.13 -4.65
CA ASN A 319 -24.13 -13.18 -6.08
C ASN A 319 -25.57 -13.62 -6.29
N ARG A 320 -26.06 -14.60 -5.52
CA ARG A 320 -27.47 -15.02 -5.56
C ARG A 320 -28.44 -13.91 -5.15
N PHE A 321 -28.06 -13.06 -4.19
CA PHE A 321 -28.88 -11.92 -3.76
C PHE A 321 -28.81 -10.72 -4.71
N THR A 322 -27.68 -10.54 -5.41
CA THR A 322 -27.46 -9.40 -6.33
C THR A 322 -27.81 -9.69 -7.78
N GLN A 323 -27.96 -10.96 -8.15
CA GLN A 323 -28.42 -11.43 -9.45
C GLN A 323 -29.63 -12.37 -9.27
N PRO A 324 -30.81 -11.84 -8.89
CA PRO A 324 -32.02 -12.65 -8.69
C PRO A 324 -32.52 -13.33 -9.98
N ASP A 325 -32.12 -12.85 -11.15
CA ASP A 325 -32.64 -13.30 -12.46
C ASP A 325 -32.06 -14.62 -12.96
N ALA A 326 -31.08 -15.21 -12.27
CA ALA A 326 -30.49 -16.50 -12.67
C ALA A 326 -31.39 -17.70 -12.38
N ASP A 327 -32.31 -17.58 -11.42
CA ASP A 327 -33.20 -18.64 -10.95
C ASP A 327 -34.68 -18.31 -11.26
N GLY A 328 -35.01 -17.86 -12.47
CA GLY A 328 -36.39 -17.83 -13.03
C GLY A 328 -37.55 -17.70 -12.04
N TRP A 329 -37.57 -16.66 -11.20
CA TRP A 329 -38.66 -16.43 -10.24
C TRP A 329 -39.86 -15.89 -11.01
N VAL A 330 -40.85 -16.75 -11.23
CA VAL A 330 -42.14 -16.38 -11.80
C VAL A 330 -43.04 -15.93 -10.66
N GLU A 331 -43.63 -14.73 -10.78
CA GLU A 331 -44.68 -14.28 -9.86
C GLU A 331 -45.81 -15.33 -9.83
N GLY A 332 -46.16 -15.80 -8.63
CA GLY A 332 -47.32 -16.65 -8.44
C GLY A 332 -48.61 -15.89 -8.77
N PRO A 333 -49.67 -16.60 -9.21
CA PRO A 333 -50.90 -16.01 -9.73
C PRO A 333 -51.64 -15.09 -8.74
#